data_AF-A0A957GUQ5-F1
#
_entry.id   AF-A0A957GUQ5-F1
#
_cell.length_a   1.000
_cell.length_b   1.000
_cell.length_c   1.000
_cell.angle_alpha   90.00
_cell.angle_beta   90.00
_cell.angle_gamma   90.00
#
_symmetry.space_group_name_H-M   'P 1'
#
loop_
_entity.id
_entity.type
_entity.pdbx_description
1 polymer ?
#
loop_
_entity_poly.entity_id
_entity_poly.type
_entity_poly.pdbx_seq_one_letter_code
_entity_poly.pdbx_strand_id
1 'polypeptide(L)'
;MAAAVEFADSIAEFLDVFGRWRERDALLARVAAPLAGGEAGERSAAITKAEFLLQSRQGETLLQQGQAQQAEALFRALLARLAAGAAYDADYDIAMTQARLGRCLAAQGRPGQAIAWHQKAIAGFERLSQGSKSAKEMLGRVYPDLGDNLAAIGRFAEAQEAYENSLTICR
;
A
#
# COMPACT_ATOMS: atom_id res chain seq x y z
N MET A 1 3.82 30.83 -6.81
CA MET A 1 4.36 29.48 -6.58
C MET A 1 3.66 28.42 -7.41
N ALA A 2 2.32 28.40 -7.50
CA ALA A 2 1.56 27.43 -8.31
C ALA A 2 2.01 27.34 -9.79
N ALA A 3 2.15 28.47 -10.49
CA ALA A 3 2.58 28.50 -11.89
C ALA A 3 4.00 27.93 -12.13
N ALA A 4 4.87 27.96 -11.11
CA ALA A 4 6.23 27.40 -11.22
C ALA A 4 6.23 25.87 -11.03
N VAL A 5 5.26 25.33 -10.27
CA VAL A 5 5.09 23.89 -10.06
C VAL A 5 4.46 23.25 -11.29
N GLU A 6 3.41 23.84 -11.85
CA GLU A 6 2.79 23.33 -13.09
C GLU A 6 3.77 23.33 -14.28
N PHE A 7 4.64 24.34 -14.36
CA PHE A 7 5.69 24.39 -15.37
C PHE A 7 6.75 23.29 -15.16
N ALA A 8 7.11 23.00 -13.90
CA ALA A 8 8.04 21.92 -13.59
C ALA A 8 7.45 20.53 -13.89
N ASP A 9 6.15 20.34 -13.65
CA ASP A 9 5.44 19.09 -13.96
C ASP A 9 5.40 18.84 -15.47
N SER A 10 5.11 19.87 -16.26
CA SER A 10 5.11 19.80 -17.72
C SER A 10 6.50 19.42 -18.29
N ILE A 11 7.58 19.92 -17.67
CA ILE A 11 8.94 19.58 -18.06
C ILE A 11 9.32 18.17 -17.57
N ALA A 12 8.85 17.74 -16.41
CA ALA A 12 9.08 16.40 -15.90
C ALA A 12 8.46 15.33 -16.81
N GLU A 13 7.22 15.56 -17.27
CA GLU A 13 6.53 14.69 -18.23
C GLU A 13 7.28 14.62 -19.57
N PHE A 14 7.77 15.77 -20.06
CA PHE A 14 8.62 15.79 -21.25
C PHE A 14 9.91 14.98 -21.04
N LEU A 15 10.63 15.17 -19.93
CA LEU A 15 11.88 14.46 -19.67
C LEU A 15 11.69 12.94 -19.49
N ASP A 16 10.53 12.52 -18.98
CA ASP A 16 10.12 11.12 -18.93
C ASP A 16 9.97 10.52 -20.33
N VAL A 17 9.26 11.20 -21.24
CA VAL A 17 9.08 10.72 -22.62
C VAL A 17 10.41 10.56 -23.36
N PHE A 18 11.37 11.45 -23.11
CA PHE A 18 12.68 11.42 -23.78
C PHE A 18 13.75 10.61 -23.03
N GLY A 19 13.40 9.91 -21.95
CA GLY A 19 14.31 9.02 -21.23
C GLY A 19 15.41 9.73 -20.45
N ARG A 20 15.22 11.02 -20.13
CA ARG A 20 16.22 11.88 -19.46
C ARG A 20 16.01 11.93 -17.94
N TRP A 21 15.91 10.75 -17.35
CA TRP A 21 15.48 10.52 -15.97
C TRP A 21 16.33 11.24 -14.92
N ARG A 22 17.66 11.34 -15.13
CA ARG A 22 18.57 12.04 -14.20
C ARG A 22 18.28 13.54 -14.12
N GLU A 23 17.91 14.15 -15.23
CA GLU A 23 17.65 15.59 -15.31
C GLU A 23 16.27 15.93 -14.76
N ARG A 24 15.30 15.04 -14.98
CA ARG A 24 14.00 15.10 -14.30
C ARG A 24 14.18 15.05 -12.78
N ASP A 25 14.95 14.09 -12.28
CA ASP A 25 15.16 13.94 -10.83
C ASP A 25 15.85 15.15 -10.22
N ALA A 26 16.84 15.71 -10.93
CA ALA A 26 17.50 16.95 -10.50
C ALA A 26 16.56 18.17 -10.51
N LEU A 27 15.66 18.26 -11.49
CA LEU A 27 14.65 19.32 -11.58
C LEU A 27 13.65 19.23 -10.42
N LEU A 28 13.11 18.03 -10.18
CA LEU A 28 12.15 17.78 -9.10
C LEU A 28 12.77 18.02 -7.72
N ALA A 29 14.04 17.61 -7.52
CA ALA A 29 14.76 17.89 -6.28
C ALA A 29 14.96 19.40 -6.02
N ARG A 30 15.21 20.19 -7.08
CA ARG A 30 15.35 21.65 -6.97
C ARG A 30 14.02 22.36 -6.69
N VAL A 31 12.90 21.84 -7.19
CA VAL A 31 11.56 22.35 -6.90
C VAL A 31 11.12 21.98 -5.47
N ALA A 32 11.56 20.83 -4.97
CA ALA A 32 11.30 20.39 -3.59
C ALA A 32 12.17 21.10 -2.53
N ALA A 33 13.37 21.57 -2.88
CA ALA A 33 14.30 22.18 -1.92
C ALA A 33 13.75 23.43 -1.18
N PRO A 34 13.03 24.37 -1.82
CA PRO A 34 12.37 25.48 -1.11
C PRO A 34 11.19 25.05 -0.23
N LEU A 35 10.55 23.91 -0.53
CA LEU A 35 9.44 23.36 0.26
C LEU A 35 9.92 22.68 1.54
N ALA A 36 11.17 22.21 1.57
CA ALA A 36 11.81 21.64 2.76
C ALA A 36 12.33 22.70 3.75
N GLY A 37 12.33 23.98 3.37
CA GLY A 37 12.71 25.11 4.23
C GLY A 37 11.55 25.72 5.03
N GLY A 38 10.32 25.24 4.83
CA GLY A 38 9.15 25.65 5.60
C GLY A 38 8.91 24.69 6.75
N GLU A 39 9.31 25.11 7.95
CA GLU A 39 8.74 24.79 9.25
C GLU A 39 8.30 23.32 9.50
N ALA A 40 9.02 22.67 10.42
CA ALA A 40 8.53 21.53 11.19
C ALA A 40 7.38 21.95 12.13
N GLY A 41 6.30 22.50 11.56
CA GLY A 41 5.07 22.90 12.22
C GLY A 41 3.93 22.10 11.61
N GLU A 42 3.33 21.23 12.41
CA GLU A 42 2.04 20.57 12.14
C GLU A 42 2.00 19.64 10.91
N ARG A 43 2.62 18.46 11.03
CA ARG A 43 2.10 17.29 10.31
C ARG A 43 0.64 17.13 10.76
N SER A 44 -0.31 17.42 9.86
CA SER A 44 -1.74 17.18 10.05
C SER A 44 -1.98 15.93 10.91
N ALA A 45 -2.65 16.11 12.05
CA ALA A 45 -2.90 15.05 13.03
C ALA A 45 -3.67 13.85 12.43
N ALA A 46 -4.42 14.08 11.36
CA ALA A 46 -5.15 13.05 10.62
C ALA A 46 -4.55 12.86 9.23
N ILE A 47 -4.37 11.61 8.81
CA ILE A 47 -3.95 11.29 7.44
C ILE A 47 -5.09 11.57 6.45
N THR A 48 -4.76 12.25 5.36
CA THR A 48 -5.68 12.50 4.25
C THR A 48 -5.69 11.34 3.25
N LYS A 49 -6.76 11.20 2.47
CA LYS A 49 -6.85 10.16 1.43
C LYS A 49 -5.72 10.28 0.39
N ALA A 50 -5.33 11.50 0.03
CA ALA A 50 -4.25 11.76 -0.92
C ALA A 50 -2.89 11.27 -0.39
N GLU A 51 -2.57 11.58 0.87
CA GLU A 51 -1.35 11.09 1.53
C GLU A 51 -1.32 9.56 1.59
N PHE A 52 -2.44 8.94 1.97
CA PHE A 52 -2.56 7.49 1.97
C PHE A 52 -2.25 6.91 0.58
N LEU A 53 -2.89 7.42 -0.47
CA LEU A 53 -2.70 6.92 -1.83
C LEU A 53 -1.25 7.07 -2.31
N LEU A 54 -0.61 8.19 -2.01
CA LEU A 54 0.79 8.43 -2.37
C LEU A 54 1.73 7.44 -1.66
N GLN A 55 1.63 7.32 -0.33
CA GLN A 55 2.47 6.41 0.45
C GLN A 55 2.19 4.94 0.07
N SER A 56 0.93 4.60 -0.15
CA SER A 56 0.51 3.30 -0.64
C SER A 56 1.19 2.92 -1.96
N ARG A 57 1.20 3.83 -2.95
CA ARG A 57 1.86 3.60 -4.24
C ARG A 57 3.36 3.44 -4.07
N GLN A 58 3.98 4.29 -3.26
CA GLN A 58 5.40 4.19 -2.95
C GLN A 58 5.75 2.81 -2.35
N GLY A 59 4.97 2.32 -1.39
CA GLY A 59 5.17 1.01 -0.80
C GLY A 59 5.03 -0.15 -1.81
N GLU A 60 4.06 -0.07 -2.72
CA GLU A 60 3.93 -1.05 -3.81
C GLU A 60 5.13 -1.00 -4.78
N THR A 61 5.60 0.20 -5.15
CA THR A 61 6.80 0.36 -5.99
C THR A 61 8.04 -0.25 -5.32
N LEU A 62 8.23 -0.02 -4.03
CA LEU A 62 9.32 -0.65 -3.25
C LEU A 62 9.22 -2.18 -3.31
N LEU A 63 8.01 -2.74 -3.15
CA LEU A 63 7.80 -4.19 -3.22
C LEU A 63 8.10 -4.74 -4.61
N GLN A 64 7.67 -4.05 -5.68
CA GLN A 64 7.96 -4.42 -7.07
C GLN A 64 9.46 -4.39 -7.40
N GLN A 65 10.22 -3.52 -6.75
CA GLN A 65 11.68 -3.43 -6.85
C GLN A 65 12.41 -4.49 -6.00
N GLY A 66 11.68 -5.38 -5.33
CA GLY A 66 12.24 -6.38 -4.42
C GLY A 66 12.70 -5.80 -3.07
N GLN A 67 12.42 -4.53 -2.79
CA GLN A 67 12.78 -3.85 -1.55
C GLN A 67 11.73 -4.08 -0.45
N ALA A 68 11.41 -5.36 -0.21
CA ALA A 68 10.31 -5.77 0.66
C ALA A 68 10.45 -5.29 2.11
N GLN A 69 11.69 -5.15 2.62
CA GLN A 69 11.93 -4.62 3.97
C GLN A 69 11.60 -3.12 4.08
N GLN A 70 11.91 -2.34 3.05
CA GLN A 70 11.57 -0.91 3.01
C GLN A 70 10.06 -0.72 2.85
N ALA A 71 9.43 -1.54 2.00
CA ALA A 71 7.98 -1.58 1.86
C ALA A 71 7.28 -1.94 3.20
N GLU A 72 7.78 -2.94 3.93
CA GLU A 72 7.26 -3.29 5.27
C GLU A 72 7.34 -2.09 6.22
N ALA A 73 8.50 -1.43 6.31
CA ALA A 73 8.67 -0.28 7.19
C ALA A 73 7.69 0.86 6.86
N LEU A 74 7.50 1.15 5.57
CA LEU A 74 6.56 2.16 5.09
C LEU A 74 5.12 1.79 5.46
N PHE A 75 4.67 0.57 5.15
CA PHE A 75 3.30 0.16 5.44
C PHE A 75 3.01 0.05 6.95
N ARG A 76 4.01 -0.27 7.78
CA ARG A 76 3.85 -0.22 9.25
C ARG A 76 3.64 1.20 9.74
N ALA A 77 4.44 2.15 9.25
CA ALA A 77 4.28 3.56 9.58
C ALA A 77 2.93 4.11 9.09
N LEU A 78 2.51 3.74 7.87
CA LEU A 78 1.22 4.12 7.31
C LEU A 78 0.06 3.56 8.15
N LEU A 79 0.11 2.28 8.53
CA LEU A 79 -0.90 1.66 9.38
C LEU A 79 -1.00 2.33 10.75
N ALA A 80 0.14 2.69 11.36
CA ALA A 80 0.16 3.42 12.63
C ALA A 80 -0.50 4.80 12.50
N ARG A 81 -0.25 5.52 11.40
CA ARG A 81 -0.92 6.80 11.12
C ARG A 81 -2.41 6.64 10.90
N LEU A 82 -2.85 5.63 10.12
CA LEU A 82 -4.27 5.34 9.92
C LEU A 82 -4.97 5.02 11.24
N ALA A 83 -4.31 4.27 12.14
CA ALA A 83 -4.84 3.95 13.47
C ALA A 83 -4.88 5.15 14.43
N ALA A 84 -3.98 6.13 14.26
CA ALA A 84 -3.96 7.36 15.06
C ALA A 84 -5.08 8.34 14.66
N GLY A 85 -5.55 8.26 13.42
CA GLY A 85 -6.69 9.03 12.94
C GLY A 85 -6.58 9.37 11.45
N ALA A 86 -7.70 9.28 10.75
CA ALA A 86 -7.83 9.69 9.36
C ALA A 86 -8.92 10.75 9.22
N ALA A 87 -8.74 11.66 8.27
CA ALA A 87 -9.73 12.70 7.97
C ALA A 87 -10.93 12.17 7.14
N TYR A 88 -11.07 10.85 7.04
CA TYR A 88 -12.02 10.12 6.21
C TYR A 88 -12.24 8.71 6.79
N ASP A 89 -13.24 7.98 6.29
CA ASP A 89 -13.43 6.57 6.64
C ASP A 89 -12.30 5.70 6.04
N ALA A 90 -11.40 5.26 6.92
CA ALA A 90 -10.17 4.58 6.58
C ALA A 90 -10.25 3.06 6.71
N ASP A 91 -11.40 2.46 7.03
CA ASP A 91 -11.50 1.02 7.30
C ASP A 91 -11.01 0.16 6.13
N TYR A 92 -11.37 0.55 4.90
CA TYR A 92 -10.90 -0.12 3.69
C TYR A 92 -9.37 0.01 3.51
N ASP A 93 -8.82 1.19 3.80
CA ASP A 93 -7.40 1.49 3.63
C ASP A 93 -6.55 0.81 4.70
N ILE A 94 -7.09 0.65 5.91
CA ILE A 94 -6.51 -0.16 7.00
C ILE A 94 -6.42 -1.62 6.55
N ALA A 95 -7.51 -2.21 6.08
CA ALA A 95 -7.53 -3.60 5.60
C ALA A 95 -6.56 -3.81 4.41
N MET A 96 -6.53 -2.86 3.47
CA MET A 96 -5.59 -2.88 2.35
C MET A 96 -4.13 -2.83 2.81
N THR A 97 -3.81 -1.96 3.78
CA THR A 97 -2.45 -1.83 4.31
C THR A 97 -2.01 -3.11 5.03
N GLN A 98 -2.92 -3.76 5.75
CA GLN A 98 -2.67 -5.07 6.37
C GLN A 98 -2.37 -6.16 5.33
N ALA A 99 -3.15 -6.23 4.23
CA ALA A 99 -2.89 -7.19 3.16
C ALA A 99 -1.50 -6.99 2.54
N ARG A 100 -1.11 -5.72 2.32
CA ARG A 100 0.22 -5.38 1.77
C ARG A 100 1.36 -5.69 2.73
N LEU A 101 1.16 -5.52 4.04
CA LEU A 101 2.11 -5.99 5.05
C LEU A 101 2.32 -7.50 4.97
N GLY A 102 1.23 -8.26 4.79
CA GLY A 102 1.30 -9.69 4.53
C GLY A 102 2.18 -10.03 3.32
N ARG A 103 1.93 -9.38 2.17
CA ARG A 103 2.75 -9.54 0.95
C ARG A 103 4.22 -9.18 1.17
N CYS A 104 4.52 -8.11 1.90
CA CYS A 104 5.90 -7.72 2.21
C CYS A 104 6.62 -8.77 3.08
N LEU A 105 5.92 -9.38 4.03
CA LEU A 105 6.47 -10.43 4.88
C LEU A 105 6.67 -11.74 4.12
N ALA A 106 5.72 -12.09 3.25
CA ALA A 106 5.83 -13.24 2.36
C ALA A 106 7.06 -13.12 1.45
N ALA A 107 7.26 -11.96 0.82
CA ALA A 107 8.41 -11.67 -0.03
C ALA A 107 9.77 -11.72 0.72
N GLN A 108 9.76 -11.57 2.04
CA GLN A 108 10.94 -11.73 2.90
C GLN A 108 11.13 -13.17 3.41
N GLY A 109 10.34 -14.14 2.95
CA GLY A 109 10.41 -15.52 3.43
C GLY A 109 9.86 -15.68 4.86
N ARG A 110 8.93 -14.82 5.29
CA ARG A 110 8.29 -14.87 6.63
C ARG A 110 6.80 -15.21 6.54
N PRO A 111 6.41 -16.35 5.92
CA PRO A 111 5.00 -16.69 5.66
C PRO A 111 4.16 -16.82 6.94
N GLY A 112 4.74 -17.33 8.03
CA GLY A 112 4.06 -17.41 9.33
C GLY A 112 3.58 -16.06 9.86
N GLN A 113 4.37 -14.99 9.65
CA GLN A 113 3.97 -13.63 10.04
C GLN A 113 3.02 -13.01 9.02
N ALA A 114 3.17 -13.34 7.73
CA ALA A 114 2.26 -12.88 6.68
C ALA A 114 0.82 -13.35 6.91
N ILE A 115 0.63 -14.62 7.33
CA ILE A 115 -0.69 -15.22 7.63
C ILE A 115 -1.48 -14.34 8.61
N ALA A 116 -0.86 -13.92 9.71
CA ALA A 116 -1.52 -13.10 10.72
C ALA A 116 -2.01 -11.74 10.17
N TRP A 117 -1.29 -11.17 9.19
CA TRP A 117 -1.71 -9.92 8.54
C TRP A 117 -2.79 -10.14 7.49
N HIS A 118 -2.71 -11.21 6.71
CA HIS A 118 -3.77 -11.57 5.75
C HIS A 118 -5.09 -11.88 6.46
N GLN A 119 -5.07 -12.58 7.60
CA GLN A 119 -6.25 -12.83 8.41
C GLN A 119 -6.90 -11.54 8.93
N LYS A 120 -6.10 -10.56 9.39
CA LYS A 120 -6.61 -9.24 9.80
C LYS A 120 -7.25 -8.49 8.62
N ALA A 121 -6.60 -8.53 7.46
CA ALA A 121 -7.13 -7.90 6.25
C ALA A 121 -8.44 -8.54 5.80
N ILE A 122 -8.54 -9.88 5.82
CA ILE A 122 -9.76 -10.64 5.53
C ILE A 122 -10.89 -10.21 6.47
N ALA A 123 -10.66 -10.19 7.78
CA ALA A 123 -11.68 -9.75 8.75
C ALA A 123 -12.10 -8.28 8.55
N GLY A 124 -11.21 -7.42 8.03
CA GLY A 124 -11.54 -6.07 7.61
C GLY A 124 -12.45 -6.04 6.38
N PHE A 125 -12.05 -6.71 5.32
CA PHE A 125 -12.80 -6.74 4.07
C PHE A 125 -14.14 -7.49 4.17
N GLU A 126 -14.24 -8.54 4.99
CA GLU A 126 -15.50 -9.24 5.27
C GLU A 126 -16.55 -8.28 5.86
N ARG A 127 -16.16 -7.49 6.87
CA ARG A 127 -17.05 -6.48 7.48
C ARG A 127 -17.53 -5.44 6.47
N LEU A 128 -16.66 -5.03 5.56
CA LEU A 128 -16.96 -4.02 4.54
C LEU A 128 -17.73 -4.57 3.33
N SER A 129 -17.66 -5.88 3.08
CA SER A 129 -18.18 -6.52 1.86
C SER A 129 -19.69 -6.36 1.66
N GLN A 130 -20.46 -6.16 2.74
CA GLN A 130 -21.91 -5.97 2.69
C GLN A 130 -22.32 -4.65 2.03
N GLY A 131 -21.46 -3.63 2.08
CA GLY A 131 -21.71 -2.30 1.50
C GLY A 131 -20.74 -1.89 0.39
N SER A 132 -19.71 -2.70 0.12
CA SER A 132 -18.64 -2.35 -0.81
C SER A 132 -18.28 -3.51 -1.72
N LYS A 133 -18.64 -3.39 -3.00
CA LYS A 133 -18.21 -4.32 -4.05
C LYS A 133 -16.68 -4.39 -4.13
N SER A 134 -16.00 -3.25 -4.01
CA SER A 134 -14.53 -3.20 -4.01
C SER A 134 -13.93 -3.96 -2.83
N ALA A 135 -14.55 -3.92 -1.64
CA ALA A 135 -14.11 -4.73 -0.51
C ALA A 135 -14.28 -6.23 -0.77
N LYS A 136 -15.41 -6.63 -1.37
CA LYS A 136 -15.64 -8.03 -1.78
C LYS A 136 -14.62 -8.51 -2.82
N GLU A 137 -14.31 -7.68 -3.81
CA GLU A 137 -13.28 -7.99 -4.83
C GLU A 137 -11.89 -8.13 -4.19
N MET A 138 -11.53 -7.25 -3.25
CA MET A 138 -10.27 -7.37 -2.52
C MET A 138 -10.21 -8.61 -1.64
N LEU A 139 -11.32 -8.97 -0.99
CA LEU A 139 -11.41 -10.20 -0.21
C LEU A 139 -11.02 -11.43 -1.06
N GLY A 140 -11.57 -11.51 -2.28
CA GLY A 140 -11.22 -12.55 -3.25
C GLY A 140 -9.73 -12.59 -3.63
N ARG A 141 -9.01 -11.45 -3.55
CA ARG A 141 -7.56 -11.37 -3.83
C ARG A 141 -6.68 -11.69 -2.62
N VAL A 142 -7.16 -11.47 -1.40
CA VAL A 142 -6.37 -11.71 -0.18
C VAL A 142 -6.40 -13.19 0.23
N TYR A 143 -7.49 -13.91 -0.04
CA TYR A 143 -7.57 -15.33 0.26
C TYR A 143 -6.50 -16.20 -0.45
N PRO A 144 -6.18 -16.00 -1.73
CA PRO A 144 -5.07 -16.70 -2.38
C PRO A 144 -3.72 -16.40 -1.73
N ASP A 145 -3.44 -15.14 -1.39
CA ASP A 145 -2.21 -14.79 -0.67
C ASP A 145 -2.12 -15.54 0.67
N LEU A 146 -3.23 -15.68 1.40
CA LEU A 146 -3.29 -16.49 2.61
C LEU A 146 -3.00 -17.97 2.32
N GLY A 147 -3.61 -18.52 1.27
CA GLY A 147 -3.39 -19.89 0.81
C GLY A 147 -1.93 -20.18 0.48
N ASP A 148 -1.27 -19.28 -0.26
CA ASP A 148 0.15 -19.41 -0.64
C ASP A 148 1.04 -19.46 0.60
N ASN A 149 0.78 -18.57 1.57
CA ASN A 149 1.56 -18.53 2.80
C ASN A 149 1.29 -19.76 3.71
N LEU A 150 0.06 -20.28 3.75
CA LEU A 150 -0.28 -21.50 4.48
C LEU A 150 0.39 -22.73 3.86
N ALA A 151 0.38 -22.84 2.53
CA ALA A 151 1.06 -23.89 1.80
C ALA A 151 2.58 -23.84 2.02
N ALA A 152 3.17 -22.65 2.04
CA ALA A 152 4.60 -22.45 2.30
C ALA A 152 5.06 -22.96 3.68
N ILE A 153 4.15 -23.08 4.66
CA ILE A 153 4.43 -23.66 5.99
C ILE A 153 3.84 -25.07 6.17
N GLY A 154 3.38 -25.71 5.09
CA GLY A 154 2.88 -27.09 5.10
C GLY A 154 1.44 -27.27 5.60
N ARG A 155 0.68 -26.19 5.80
CA ARG A 155 -0.73 -26.23 6.25
C ARG A 155 -1.67 -26.36 5.05
N PHE A 156 -1.55 -27.46 4.30
CA PHE A 156 -2.23 -27.63 3.01
C PHE A 156 -3.76 -27.66 3.08
N ALA A 157 -4.34 -28.26 4.12
CA ALA A 157 -5.80 -28.30 4.29
C ALA A 157 -6.39 -26.88 4.42
N GLU A 158 -5.75 -26.03 5.21
CA GLU A 158 -6.18 -24.64 5.40
C GLU A 158 -5.88 -23.78 4.17
N ALA A 159 -4.80 -24.09 3.43
CA ALA A 159 -4.52 -23.44 2.16
C ALA A 159 -5.63 -23.74 1.14
N GLN A 160 -6.07 -25.00 1.04
CA GLN A 160 -7.18 -25.39 0.18
C GLN A 160 -8.46 -24.62 0.53
N GLU A 161 -8.81 -24.55 1.81
CA GLU A 161 -9.97 -23.78 2.28
C GLU A 161 -9.87 -22.30 1.88
N ALA A 162 -8.69 -21.69 2.02
CA ALA A 162 -8.46 -20.32 1.60
C ALA A 162 -8.70 -20.13 0.09
N TYR A 163 -8.20 -21.04 -0.76
CA TYR A 163 -8.45 -20.97 -2.21
C TYR A 163 -9.93 -21.17 -2.57
N GLU A 164 -10.62 -22.10 -1.92
CA GLU A 164 -12.05 -22.34 -2.13
C GLU A 164 -12.91 -21.13 -1.74
N ASN A 165 -12.55 -20.44 -0.67
CA ASN A 165 -13.19 -19.18 -0.26
C ASN A 165 -13.01 -18.09 -1.33
N SER A 166 -11.79 -17.94 -1.89
CA SER A 166 -11.55 -17.02 -3.01
C SER A 166 -12.43 -17.32 -4.22
N LEU A 167 -12.52 -18.59 -4.62
CA LEU A 167 -13.35 -19.02 -5.75
C LEU A 167 -14.84 -18.74 -5.53
N THR A 168 -15.32 -18.93 -4.30
CA THR A 168 -16.70 -18.66 -3.92
C THR A 168 -17.03 -17.16 -4.01
N ILE A 169 -16.06 -16.31 -3.68
CA ILE A 169 -16.22 -14.84 -3.75
C ILE A 169 -16.20 -14.31 -5.18
N CYS A 170 -15.35 -14.91 -6.03
CA CYS A 170 -15.16 -14.50 -7.43
C CYS A 170 -16.22 -15.08 -8.40
N ARG A 171 -17.06 -16.01 -7.93
CA ARG A 171 -18.18 -16.60 -8.68
C ARG A 171 -19.40 -15.69 -8.69
#